data_AF-A0A914Y1Q0-F1
#
_entry.id   AF-A0A914Y1Q0-F1
#
_cell.length_a   1.000
_cell.length_b   1.000
_cell.length_c   1.000
_cell.angle_alpha   90.00
_cell.angle_beta   90.00
_cell.angle_gamma   90.00
#
_symmetry.space_group_name_H-M   'P 1'
#
loop_
_entity.id
_entity.type
_entity.pdbx_description
1 polymer ?
#
loop_
_entity_poly.entity_id
_entity_poly.type
_entity_poly.pdbx_seq_one_letter_code
_entity_poly.pdbx_strand_id
1 'polypeptide(L)'
;MYFSDDVSKEMRELYSNLCPVATILQLNLTNYPKYVQDLKQYRFKPIYETLTLKLHKAILNIDTSIRFSKDANFKDFIKQGVKRNPTDVTLLSPANHNLFSTIHPSMFNFFPSINQQTLINIEQYQGGLGLWISSEKSWKIMKRLVECALHPNCMGPSGSTSDCDYGRIKKYPNKFSGCHRFDQAAINLILYQASNYTPSLYQWNHPGFITDKSSKLF
;
A
#
# COMPACT_ATOMS: atom_id res chain seq x y z
N MET A 1 15.03 3.12 4.66
CA MET A 1 14.48 4.14 5.58
C MET A 1 13.39 3.45 6.37
N TYR A 2 13.47 3.50 7.70
CA TYR A 2 12.45 2.89 8.57
C TYR A 2 11.67 3.98 9.27
N PHE A 3 10.35 3.79 9.41
CA PHE A 3 9.44 4.68 10.11
C PHE A 3 8.91 4.01 11.35
N SER A 4 8.96 4.71 12.48
CA SER A 4 8.98 4.05 13.78
C SER A 4 8.48 5.02 14.87
N ASP A 5 7.16 5.22 14.93
CA ASP A 5 6.58 5.99 16.03
C ASP A 5 6.33 5.13 17.27
N ASP A 6 6.34 3.80 17.11
CA ASP A 6 6.07 2.78 18.12
C ASP A 6 7.27 1.88 18.47
N VAL A 7 8.40 2.00 17.77
CA VAL A 7 9.61 1.22 18.08
C VAL A 7 10.35 1.82 19.28
N SER A 8 10.80 0.98 20.20
CA SER A 8 11.54 1.40 21.38
C SER A 8 12.92 1.98 21.03
N LYS A 9 13.54 2.71 21.96
CA LYS A 9 14.88 3.26 21.76
C LYS A 9 15.91 2.14 21.54
N GLU A 10 15.80 1.06 22.32
CA GLU A 10 16.68 -0.11 22.27
C GLU A 10 16.59 -0.81 20.90
N MET A 11 15.39 -0.95 20.36
CA MET A 11 15.18 -1.54 19.03
C MET A 11 15.73 -0.64 17.91
N ARG A 12 15.63 0.69 18.04
CA ARG A 12 16.27 1.62 17.10
C ARG A 12 17.79 1.49 17.11
N GLU A 13 18.40 1.44 18.30
CA GLU A 13 19.85 1.22 18.45
C GLU A 13 20.28 -0.11 17.84
N LEU A 14 19.51 -1.18 18.08
CA LEU A 14 19.74 -2.48 17.47
C LEU A 14 19.71 -2.40 15.93
N TYR A 15 18.69 -1.76 15.35
CA TYR A 15 18.57 -1.63 13.90
C TYR A 15 19.71 -0.79 13.29
N SER A 16 20.11 0.30 13.95
CA SER A 16 21.26 1.10 13.52
C SER A 16 22.56 0.29 13.54
N ASN A 17 22.74 -0.59 14.53
CA ASN A 17 23.92 -1.47 14.60
C ASN A 17 23.88 -2.57 13.52
N LEU A 18 22.72 -3.16 13.27
CA LEU A 18 22.56 -4.22 12.25
C LEU A 18 22.68 -3.68 10.82
N CYS A 19 22.27 -2.43 10.59
CA CYS A 19 22.34 -1.79 9.28
C CYS A 19 22.85 -0.35 9.39
N PRO A 20 24.19 -0.15 9.49
CA PRO A 20 24.78 1.18 9.71
C PRO A 20 24.50 2.20 8.60
N VAL A 21 24.13 1.72 7.42
CA VAL A 21 23.76 2.56 6.26
C VAL A 21 22.28 2.99 6.27
N ALA A 22 21.46 2.44 7.17
CA ALA A 22 20.04 2.76 7.24
C ALA A 22 19.80 4.02 8.08
N THR A 23 19.06 4.96 7.50
CA THR A 23 18.48 6.08 8.25
C THR A 23 17.11 5.68 8.80
N ILE A 24 16.92 5.90 10.10
CA ILE A 24 15.62 5.79 10.77
C ILE A 24 15.01 7.19 10.80
N LEU A 25 13.77 7.32 10.32
CA LEU A 25 13.01 8.54 10.41
C LEU A 25 11.84 8.36 11.38
N GLN A 26 11.50 9.44 12.07
CA GLN A 26 10.37 9.51 12.97
C GLN A 26 9.43 10.60 12.48
N LEU A 27 8.12 10.34 12.49
CA LEU A 27 7.11 11.35 12.19
C LEU A 27 6.25 11.55 13.41
N ASN A 28 6.20 12.78 13.90
CA ASN A 28 5.30 13.05 15.00
C ASN A 28 3.82 12.99 14.56
N LEU A 29 3.18 11.82 14.74
CA LEU A 29 1.76 11.63 14.43
C LEU A 29 0.82 12.41 15.36
N THR A 30 1.30 12.97 16.48
CA THR A 30 0.46 13.79 17.36
C THR A 30 -0.05 15.05 16.67
N ASN A 31 0.63 15.50 15.62
CA ASN A 31 0.23 16.65 14.80
C ASN A 31 -0.89 16.32 13.79
N TYR A 32 -1.30 15.06 13.70
CA TYR A 32 -2.35 14.59 12.80
C TYR A 32 -3.62 14.24 13.56
N PRO A 33 -4.80 14.19 12.90
CA PRO A 33 -6.04 13.79 13.54
C PRO A 33 -5.94 12.42 14.24
N LYS A 34 -6.71 12.21 15.31
CA LYS A 34 -6.65 10.99 16.12
C LYS A 34 -6.86 9.70 15.32
N TYR A 35 -7.70 9.74 14.28
CA TYR A 35 -7.90 8.58 13.41
C TYR A 35 -6.69 8.25 12.52
N VAL A 36 -5.79 9.20 12.23
CA VAL A 36 -4.53 8.94 11.52
C VAL A 36 -3.50 8.29 12.44
N GLN A 37 -3.58 8.57 13.73
CA GLN A 37 -2.71 7.98 14.77
C GLN A 37 -3.02 6.48 15.01
N ASP A 38 -4.17 5.97 14.53
CA ASP A 38 -4.49 4.54 14.58
C ASP A 38 -3.68 3.78 13.53
N LEU A 39 -2.57 3.19 13.96
CA LEU A 39 -1.66 2.43 13.11
C LEU A 39 -2.33 1.20 12.48
N LYS A 40 -3.42 0.67 13.04
CA LYS A 40 -4.14 -0.48 12.47
C LYS A 40 -4.87 -0.14 11.18
N GLN A 41 -5.08 1.15 10.90
CA GLN A 41 -5.71 1.63 9.67
C GLN A 41 -4.70 2.07 8.60
N TYR A 42 -3.40 1.98 8.89
CA TYR A 42 -2.30 2.25 7.94
C TYR A 42 -2.30 3.63 7.28
N ARG A 43 -3.09 4.59 7.79
CA ARG A 43 -3.22 5.97 7.26
C ARG A 43 -1.92 6.77 7.31
N PHE A 44 -1.00 6.37 8.18
CA PHE A 44 0.31 7.00 8.28
C PHE A 44 1.18 6.70 7.05
N LYS A 45 1.03 5.53 6.41
CA LYS A 45 1.93 5.09 5.33
C LYS A 45 2.01 6.08 4.16
N PRO A 46 0.89 6.58 3.59
CA PRO A 46 0.95 7.57 2.50
C PRO A 46 1.69 8.85 2.88
N ILE A 47 1.58 9.29 4.13
CA ILE A 47 2.25 10.51 4.62
C ILE A 47 3.77 10.28 4.61
N TYR A 48 4.21 9.13 5.10
CA TYR A 48 5.61 8.75 5.09
C TYR A 48 6.18 8.55 3.68
N GLU A 49 5.46 7.84 2.83
CA GLU A 49 5.83 7.66 1.42
C GLU A 49 5.96 9.01 0.72
N THR A 50 5.04 9.95 0.99
CA THR A 50 5.11 11.33 0.46
C THR A 50 6.38 12.03 0.91
N LEU A 51 6.67 12.05 2.20
CA LEU A 51 7.87 12.71 2.74
C LEU A 51 9.15 12.10 2.18
N THR A 52 9.19 10.78 2.02
CA THR A 52 10.32 10.07 1.43
C THR A 52 10.50 10.41 -0.05
N LEU A 53 9.40 10.40 -0.82
CA LEU A 53 9.44 10.69 -2.25
C LEU A 53 9.81 12.15 -2.56
N LYS A 54 9.61 13.09 -1.61
CA LYS A 54 10.13 14.47 -1.72
C LYS A 54 11.66 14.52 -1.71
N LEU A 55 12.30 13.60 -0.99
CA LEU A 55 13.75 13.58 -0.78
C LEU A 55 14.49 12.71 -1.80
N HIS A 56 13.77 11.80 -2.48
CA HIS A 56 14.37 10.79 -3.33
C HIS A 56 13.71 10.70 -4.71
N LYS A 57 14.50 10.33 -5.72
CA LYS A 57 13.99 10.14 -7.10
C LYS A 57 13.13 8.89 -7.26
N ALA A 58 13.24 7.95 -6.34
CA ALA A 58 12.41 6.75 -6.29
C ALA A 58 12.34 6.21 -4.86
N ILE A 59 11.24 5.55 -4.52
CA ILE A 59 11.09 4.79 -3.27
C ILE A 59 10.61 3.38 -3.60
N LEU A 60 11.16 2.40 -2.87
CA LEU A 60 10.64 1.05 -2.82
C LEU A 60 10.01 0.86 -1.44
N ASN A 61 8.67 0.89 -1.38
CA ASN A 61 7.94 0.62 -0.16
C ASN A 61 7.84 -0.89 0.06
N ILE A 62 8.14 -1.35 1.27
CA ILE A 62 8.22 -2.77 1.65
C ILE A 62 7.75 -2.92 3.10
N ASP A 63 6.67 -3.68 3.31
CA ASP A 63 6.21 -4.08 4.64
C ASP A 63 7.19 -5.07 5.29
N THR A 64 7.23 -5.08 6.62
CA THR A 64 8.11 -5.95 7.41
C THR A 64 7.84 -7.45 7.23
N SER A 65 6.69 -7.82 6.66
CA SER A 65 6.32 -9.18 6.30
C SER A 65 6.89 -9.64 4.96
N ILE A 66 7.54 -8.77 4.18
CA ILE A 66 8.13 -9.12 2.90
C ILE A 66 9.59 -9.59 3.08
N ARG A 67 9.98 -10.58 2.28
CA ARG A 67 11.34 -11.12 2.18
C ARG A 67 11.81 -11.01 0.75
N PHE A 68 13.10 -10.79 0.57
CA PHE A 68 13.73 -10.85 -0.75
C PHE A 68 14.08 -12.30 -1.07
N SER A 69 13.78 -12.74 -2.29
CA SER A 69 14.31 -14.00 -2.78
C SER A 69 15.82 -13.89 -3.00
N LYS A 70 16.53 -15.02 -3.02
CA LYS A 70 17.97 -15.06 -3.32
C LYS A 70 18.28 -14.55 -4.74
N ASP A 71 17.28 -14.61 -5.62
CA ASP A 71 17.39 -14.22 -7.03
C ASP A 71 16.92 -12.77 -7.27
N ALA A 72 16.63 -12.00 -6.22
CA ALA A 72 16.16 -10.64 -6.33
C ALA A 72 17.25 -9.70 -6.91
N ASN A 73 17.03 -9.21 -8.12
CA ASN A 73 17.89 -8.20 -8.75
C ASN A 73 17.21 -6.82 -8.72
N PHE A 74 17.65 -5.95 -7.80
CA PHE A 74 17.10 -4.61 -7.63
C PHE A 74 17.32 -3.68 -8.84
N LYS A 75 18.42 -3.84 -9.59
CA LYS A 75 18.70 -3.00 -10.76
C LYS A 75 17.71 -3.31 -11.89
N ASP A 76 17.50 -4.60 -12.16
CA ASP A 76 16.54 -5.04 -13.16
C ASP A 76 15.11 -4.70 -12.75
N PHE A 77 14.82 -4.85 -11.47
CA PHE A 77 13.55 -4.43 -10.87
C PHE A 77 13.23 -2.95 -11.14
N ILE A 78 14.14 -2.02 -10.80
CA ILE A 78 13.94 -0.58 -11.03
C ILE A 78 13.81 -0.30 -12.53
N LYS A 79 14.68 -0.88 -13.35
CA LYS A 79 14.67 -0.70 -14.81
C LYS A 79 13.35 -1.15 -15.44
N GLN A 80 12.81 -2.28 -15.00
CA GLN A 80 11.55 -2.82 -15.49
C GLN A 80 10.34 -2.04 -14.97
N GLY A 81 10.35 -1.62 -13.70
CA GLY A 81 9.28 -0.79 -13.13
C GLY A 81 9.13 0.55 -13.85
N VAL A 82 10.25 1.20 -14.19
CA VAL A 82 10.25 2.44 -15.01
C VAL A 82 9.61 2.22 -16.38
N LYS A 83 9.88 1.07 -17.02
CA LYS A 83 9.35 0.76 -18.36
C LYS A 83 7.84 0.50 -18.41
N ARG A 84 7.21 0.16 -17.29
CA ARG A 84 5.81 -0.29 -17.25
C ARG A 84 4.78 0.85 -17.17
N ASN A 85 5.18 2.13 -17.23
CA ASN A 85 4.38 3.14 -16.55
C ASN A 85 3.80 4.28 -17.39
N PRO A 86 2.46 4.46 -17.36
CA PRO A 86 1.86 5.77 -17.49
C PRO A 86 1.74 6.51 -16.14
N THR A 87 1.81 5.85 -14.97
CA THR A 87 1.55 6.46 -13.64
C THR A 87 2.79 6.75 -12.78
N ASP A 88 3.95 6.23 -13.17
CA ASP A 88 5.20 6.19 -12.41
C ASP A 88 5.11 5.48 -11.03
N VAL A 89 4.10 4.62 -10.83
CA VAL A 89 3.92 3.73 -9.67
C VAL A 89 3.70 2.28 -10.12
N THR A 90 4.21 1.30 -9.37
CA THR A 90 4.00 -0.13 -9.65
C THR A 90 3.85 -0.93 -8.36
N LEU A 91 2.78 -1.72 -8.23
CA LEU A 91 2.58 -2.68 -7.14
C LEU A 91 3.08 -4.06 -7.55
N LEU A 92 3.72 -4.79 -6.63
CA LEU A 92 4.64 -5.87 -7.03
C LEU A 92 4.22 -7.29 -6.66
N SER A 93 3.15 -7.43 -5.88
CA SER A 93 2.67 -8.75 -5.48
C SER A 93 1.15 -8.75 -5.32
N PRO A 94 0.45 -9.78 -5.83
CA PRO A 94 -0.97 -9.95 -5.61
C PRO A 94 -1.27 -10.28 -4.13
N ALA A 95 -2.43 -9.84 -3.65
CA ALA A 95 -2.95 -10.18 -2.34
C ALA A 95 -3.72 -11.53 -2.34
N ASN A 96 -3.92 -12.15 -3.52
CA ASN A 96 -4.64 -13.41 -3.74
C ASN A 96 -6.14 -13.32 -3.43
N HIS A 97 -6.74 -12.19 -3.77
CA HIS A 97 -8.17 -11.96 -3.74
C HIS A 97 -8.57 -10.79 -4.64
N ASN A 98 -9.83 -10.75 -5.06
CA ASN A 98 -10.33 -9.62 -5.83
C ASN A 98 -10.41 -8.34 -4.97
N LEU A 99 -10.40 -7.21 -5.67
CA LEU A 99 -10.43 -5.87 -5.08
C LEU A 99 -11.79 -5.56 -4.45
N PHE A 100 -12.90 -5.97 -5.09
CA PHE A 100 -14.26 -5.67 -4.63
C PHE A 100 -14.55 -6.18 -3.22
N SER A 101 -14.21 -7.44 -2.94
CA SER A 101 -14.65 -8.16 -1.73
C SER A 101 -14.11 -7.57 -0.42
N THR A 102 -13.05 -6.77 -0.48
CA THR A 102 -12.34 -6.24 0.71
C THR A 102 -12.31 -4.71 0.78
N ILE A 103 -13.24 -4.06 0.06
CA ILE A 103 -13.47 -2.61 0.13
C ILE A 103 -14.76 -2.35 0.89
N HIS A 104 -14.67 -1.58 1.97
CA HIS A 104 -15.86 -1.16 2.69
C HIS A 104 -16.74 -0.27 1.78
N PRO A 105 -18.06 -0.53 1.67
CA PRO A 105 -18.91 0.14 0.68
C PRO A 105 -18.86 1.67 0.71
N SER A 106 -18.72 2.28 1.89
CA SER A 106 -18.64 3.74 2.02
C SER A 106 -17.41 4.37 1.37
N MET A 107 -16.34 3.60 1.13
CA MET A 107 -15.14 4.11 0.44
C MET A 107 -15.47 4.48 -1.01
N PHE A 108 -16.44 3.81 -1.65
CA PHE A 108 -16.84 4.14 -3.02
C PHE A 108 -17.44 5.53 -3.18
N ASN A 109 -17.88 6.17 -2.08
CA ASN A 109 -18.30 7.58 -2.09
C ASN A 109 -17.16 8.53 -2.48
N PHE A 110 -15.90 8.13 -2.30
CA PHE A 110 -14.70 8.88 -2.71
C PHE A 110 -14.23 8.55 -4.13
N PHE A 111 -14.81 7.52 -4.74
CA PHE A 111 -14.47 7.03 -6.07
C PHE A 111 -15.74 6.81 -6.93
N PRO A 112 -16.61 7.83 -7.09
CA PRO A 112 -17.92 7.66 -7.72
C PRO A 112 -17.86 7.27 -9.20
N SER A 113 -16.72 7.50 -9.87
CA SER A 113 -16.53 7.12 -11.27
C SER A 113 -16.17 5.64 -11.47
N ILE A 114 -15.85 4.92 -10.39
CA ILE A 114 -15.46 3.51 -10.47
C ILE A 114 -16.73 2.65 -10.52
N ASN A 115 -16.88 1.89 -11.61
CA ASN A 115 -17.88 0.84 -11.67
C ASN A 115 -17.44 -0.33 -10.77
N GLN A 116 -18.09 -0.50 -9.64
CA GLN A 116 -17.73 -1.51 -8.64
C GLN A 116 -17.79 -2.95 -9.19
N GLN A 117 -18.65 -3.22 -10.18
CA GLN A 117 -18.78 -4.56 -10.77
C GLN A 117 -17.51 -5.00 -11.50
N THR A 118 -16.73 -4.05 -12.05
CA THR A 118 -15.47 -4.40 -12.73
C THR A 118 -14.43 -4.90 -11.73
N LEU A 119 -14.47 -4.43 -10.48
CA LEU A 119 -13.50 -4.74 -9.42
C LEU A 119 -13.54 -6.20 -8.96
N ILE A 120 -14.61 -6.94 -9.28
CA ILE A 120 -14.72 -8.38 -8.99
C ILE A 120 -13.68 -9.16 -9.80
N ASN A 121 -13.32 -8.68 -10.98
CA ASN A 121 -12.35 -9.31 -11.88
C ASN A 121 -10.95 -8.69 -11.76
N ILE A 122 -10.75 -7.75 -10.84
CA ILE A 122 -9.45 -7.11 -10.61
C ILE A 122 -8.81 -7.75 -9.38
N GLU A 123 -7.63 -8.33 -9.57
CA GLU A 123 -6.79 -8.81 -8.48
C GLU A 123 -6.30 -7.61 -7.66
N GLN A 124 -6.46 -7.67 -6.34
CA GLN A 124 -5.90 -6.65 -5.46
C GLN A 124 -4.42 -6.91 -5.25
N TYR A 125 -3.59 -5.88 -5.35
CA TYR A 125 -2.17 -5.98 -5.05
C TYR A 125 -1.86 -5.44 -3.65
N GLN A 126 -0.77 -5.92 -3.05
CA GLN A 126 -0.32 -5.51 -1.72
C GLN A 126 0.04 -4.02 -1.68
N GLY A 127 -0.49 -3.29 -0.69
CA GLY A 127 -0.25 -1.86 -0.52
C GLY A 127 1.14 -1.57 0.05
N GLY A 128 1.66 -2.50 0.85
CA GLY A 128 2.99 -2.47 1.42
C GLY A 128 4.11 -2.95 0.51
N LEU A 129 3.87 -3.13 -0.79
CA LEU A 129 4.92 -3.56 -1.70
C LEU A 129 4.79 -2.88 -3.06
N GLY A 130 5.51 -1.77 -3.23
CA GLY A 130 5.42 -0.94 -4.43
C GLY A 130 6.66 -0.11 -4.75
N LEU A 131 6.90 0.09 -6.04
CA LEU A 131 7.87 1.03 -6.58
C LEU A 131 7.17 2.34 -6.91
N TRP A 132 7.74 3.46 -6.47
CA TRP A 132 7.31 4.79 -6.85
C TRP A 132 8.50 5.54 -7.45
N ILE A 133 8.32 6.11 -8.63
CA ILE A 133 9.30 6.97 -9.29
C ILE A 133 8.82 8.41 -9.18
N SER A 134 9.66 9.31 -8.68
CA SER A 134 9.29 10.71 -8.46
C SER A 134 9.05 11.42 -9.79
N SER A 135 7.79 11.80 -10.04
CA SER A 135 7.34 12.49 -11.25
C SER A 135 6.04 13.23 -10.97
N GLU A 136 5.64 14.15 -11.85
CA GLU A 136 4.34 14.84 -11.72
C GLU A 136 3.17 13.85 -11.60
N LYS A 137 3.27 12.69 -12.27
CA LYS A 137 2.23 11.67 -12.29
C LYS A 137 2.14 10.95 -10.95
N SER A 138 3.25 10.47 -10.42
CA SER A 138 3.28 9.81 -9.10
C SER A 138 2.93 10.80 -7.99
N TRP A 139 3.29 12.08 -8.12
CA TRP A 139 2.86 13.14 -7.19
C TRP A 139 1.33 13.33 -7.17
N LYS A 140 0.65 13.24 -8.33
CA LYS A 140 -0.81 13.27 -8.39
C LYS A 140 -1.44 12.07 -7.69
N ILE A 141 -0.86 10.87 -7.84
CA ILE A 141 -1.30 9.66 -7.11
C ILE A 141 -1.10 9.84 -5.60
N MET A 142 0.10 10.26 -5.20
CA MET A 142 0.48 10.44 -3.80
C MET A 142 -0.41 11.47 -3.10
N LYS A 143 -0.71 12.59 -3.76
CA LYS A 143 -1.64 13.61 -3.26
C LYS A 143 -3.01 13.01 -2.95
N ARG A 144 -3.61 12.27 -3.88
CA ARG A 144 -4.92 11.61 -3.68
C ARG A 144 -4.87 10.58 -2.54
N LEU A 145 -3.76 9.84 -2.41
CA LEU A 145 -3.60 8.85 -1.37
C LEU A 145 -3.52 9.51 0.03
N VAL A 146 -2.78 10.62 0.15
CA VAL A 146 -2.73 11.44 1.37
C VAL A 146 -4.10 12.06 1.68
N GLU A 147 -4.81 12.60 0.70
CA GLU A 147 -6.18 13.11 0.89
C GLU A 147 -7.10 12.02 1.45
N CYS A 148 -7.04 10.80 0.90
CA CYS A 148 -7.80 9.66 1.41
C CYS A 148 -7.39 9.25 2.83
N ALA A 149 -6.09 9.29 3.15
CA ALA A 149 -5.57 8.99 4.49
C ALA A 149 -6.08 9.99 5.53
N LEU A 150 -6.08 11.28 5.18
CA LEU A 150 -6.50 12.38 6.05
C LEU A 150 -8.03 12.52 6.15
N HIS A 151 -8.80 11.89 5.27
CA HIS A 151 -10.25 11.89 5.35
C HIS A 151 -10.78 10.74 6.25
N PRO A 152 -11.61 11.01 7.27
CA PRO A 152 -12.03 10.00 8.26
C PRO A 152 -12.74 8.80 7.62
N ASN A 153 -13.50 9.01 6.54
CA ASN A 153 -14.29 7.94 5.91
C ASN A 153 -13.73 7.36 4.61
N CYS A 154 -12.54 7.77 4.16
CA CYS A 154 -11.97 7.23 2.91
C CYS A 154 -11.14 5.98 3.18
N MET A 155 -9.97 6.13 3.83
CA MET A 155 -9.05 5.00 4.01
C MET A 155 -9.44 4.04 5.14
N GLY A 156 -10.15 4.49 6.17
CA GLY A 156 -10.56 3.64 7.29
C GLY A 156 -11.97 3.99 7.76
N PRO A 157 -13.00 3.66 6.97
CA PRO A 157 -14.38 4.00 7.32
C PRO A 157 -14.81 3.44 8.67
N SER A 158 -15.76 4.10 9.32
CA SER A 158 -16.31 3.65 10.60
C SER A 158 -16.88 2.23 10.49
N GLY A 159 -16.57 1.36 11.45
CA GLY A 159 -17.00 -0.05 11.47
C GLY A 159 -16.17 -0.98 10.59
N SER A 160 -15.11 -0.49 9.94
CA SER A 160 -14.19 -1.34 9.18
C SER A 160 -13.25 -2.17 10.09
N THR A 161 -12.87 -3.35 9.60
CA THR A 161 -11.92 -4.26 10.26
C THR A 161 -10.98 -4.87 9.24
N SER A 162 -9.70 -5.10 9.60
CA SER A 162 -8.74 -5.82 8.74
C SER A 162 -8.95 -7.33 8.74
N ASP A 163 -9.77 -7.85 9.65
CA ASP A 163 -10.01 -9.28 9.82
C ASP A 163 -10.88 -9.83 8.69
N CYS A 164 -10.25 -10.52 7.75
CA CYS A 164 -10.87 -11.02 6.53
C CYS A 164 -11.05 -12.54 6.57
N ASP A 165 -12.30 -13.00 6.38
CA ASP A 165 -12.58 -14.41 6.11
C ASP A 165 -12.27 -14.73 4.63
N TYR A 166 -11.07 -15.21 4.37
CA TYR A 166 -10.62 -15.62 3.03
C TYR A 166 -11.42 -16.80 2.46
N GLY A 167 -12.01 -17.66 3.31
CA GLY A 167 -12.92 -18.71 2.87
C GLY A 167 -14.20 -18.13 2.27
N ARG A 168 -14.77 -17.12 2.94
CA ARG A 168 -15.93 -16.37 2.45
C ARG A 168 -15.62 -15.59 1.18
N ILE A 169 -14.47 -14.91 1.10
CA ILE A 169 -14.04 -14.17 -0.10
C ILE A 169 -13.98 -15.10 -1.31
N LYS A 170 -13.38 -16.28 -1.15
CA LYS A 170 -13.29 -17.29 -2.23
C LYS A 170 -14.66 -17.82 -2.63
N LYS A 171 -15.56 -18.03 -1.66
CA LYS A 171 -16.90 -18.58 -1.90
C LYS A 171 -17.86 -17.57 -2.53
N TYR A 172 -17.72 -16.28 -2.20
CA TYR A 172 -18.62 -15.21 -2.63
C TYR A 172 -17.84 -13.97 -3.13
N PRO A 173 -17.07 -14.08 -4.22
CA PRO A 173 -16.17 -13.01 -4.68
C PRO A 173 -16.90 -11.75 -5.19
N ASN A 174 -18.20 -11.85 -5.46
CA ASN A 174 -19.06 -10.75 -5.86
C ASN A 174 -19.81 -10.11 -4.68
N LYS A 175 -19.43 -10.41 -3.45
CA LYS A 175 -20.02 -9.82 -2.24
C LYS A 175 -18.94 -9.18 -1.37
N PHE A 176 -19.29 -8.06 -0.75
CA PHE A 176 -18.49 -7.52 0.35
C PHE A 176 -18.35 -8.59 1.44
N SER A 177 -17.11 -8.85 1.85
CA SER A 177 -16.79 -9.95 2.78
C SER A 177 -16.93 -9.57 4.25
N GLY A 178 -17.16 -8.29 4.56
CA GLY A 178 -17.22 -7.78 5.93
C GLY A 178 -15.90 -7.22 6.45
N CYS A 179 -14.84 -7.20 5.64
CA CYS A 179 -13.52 -6.68 6.01
C CYS A 179 -13.02 -5.61 5.04
N HIS A 180 -12.03 -4.82 5.46
CA HIS A 180 -11.46 -3.71 4.71
C HIS A 180 -9.92 -3.73 4.74
N ARG A 181 -9.29 -3.54 3.58
CA ARG A 181 -7.82 -3.50 3.45
C ARG A 181 -7.21 -2.09 3.42
N PHE A 182 -7.87 -1.10 3.99
CA PHE A 182 -7.34 0.25 4.27
C PHE A 182 -6.48 0.90 3.16
N ASP A 183 -5.19 1.15 3.41
CA ASP A 183 -4.22 1.73 2.47
C ASP A 183 -4.11 0.91 1.17
N GLN A 184 -4.09 -0.43 1.30
CA GLN A 184 -4.08 -1.35 0.17
C GLN A 184 -5.33 -1.19 -0.71
N ALA A 185 -6.51 -0.98 -0.12
CA ALA A 185 -7.72 -0.68 -0.89
C ALA A 185 -7.60 0.67 -1.61
N ALA A 186 -7.14 1.71 -0.90
CA ALA A 186 -7.03 3.07 -1.43
C ALA A 186 -6.08 3.15 -2.64
N ILE A 187 -4.86 2.62 -2.52
CA ILE A 187 -3.88 2.71 -3.59
C ILE A 187 -4.32 1.96 -4.84
N ASN A 188 -4.94 0.78 -4.69
CA ASN A 188 -5.45 0.03 -5.84
C ASN A 188 -6.58 0.77 -6.57
N LEU A 189 -7.55 1.38 -5.85
CA LEU A 189 -8.59 2.20 -6.50
C LEU A 189 -8.03 3.44 -7.19
N ILE A 190 -7.10 4.15 -6.55
CA ILE A 190 -6.48 5.36 -7.10
C ILE A 190 -5.70 5.02 -8.37
N LEU A 191 -4.87 3.97 -8.34
CA LEU A 191 -4.09 3.53 -9.50
C LEU A 191 -4.99 2.99 -10.61
N TYR A 192 -6.05 2.23 -10.27
CA TYR A 192 -7.03 1.76 -11.24
C TYR A 192 -7.68 2.92 -12.00
N GLN A 193 -8.09 3.98 -11.31
CA GLN A 193 -8.62 5.17 -11.97
C GLN A 193 -7.55 5.90 -12.78
N ALA A 194 -6.33 6.05 -12.25
CA ALA A 194 -5.25 6.77 -12.91
C ALA A 194 -4.67 6.06 -14.13
N SER A 195 -4.81 4.74 -14.21
CA SER A 195 -4.37 3.93 -15.35
C SER A 195 -5.48 3.74 -16.41
N ASN A 196 -6.51 4.59 -16.40
CA ASN A 196 -7.70 4.45 -17.24
C ASN A 196 -8.29 3.04 -17.15
N TYR A 197 -8.44 2.54 -15.92
CA TYR A 197 -9.06 1.26 -15.62
C TYR A 197 -8.31 0.04 -16.19
N THR A 198 -6.99 0.16 -16.39
CA THR A 198 -6.13 -0.90 -16.94
C THR A 198 -5.11 -1.37 -15.90
N PRO A 199 -5.33 -2.52 -15.23
CA PRO A 199 -4.47 -2.99 -14.14
C PRO A 199 -3.03 -3.31 -14.53
N SER A 200 -2.81 -3.87 -15.72
CA SER A 200 -1.49 -4.28 -16.21
C SER A 200 -0.49 -3.12 -16.35
N LEU A 201 -0.95 -1.87 -16.28
CA LEU A 201 -0.12 -0.66 -16.33
C LEU A 201 0.48 -0.27 -14.97
N TYR A 202 0.03 -0.89 -13.87
CA TYR A 202 0.59 -0.65 -12.53
C TYR A 202 0.78 -1.94 -11.71
N GLN A 203 0.28 -3.09 -12.17
CA GLN A 203 0.43 -4.38 -11.50
C GLN A 203 1.53 -5.21 -12.14
N TRP A 204 2.46 -5.70 -11.32
CA TRP A 204 3.50 -6.60 -11.79
C TRP A 204 3.88 -7.63 -10.72
N ASN A 205 3.48 -8.89 -10.91
CA ASN A 205 3.94 -9.97 -10.04
C ASN A 205 5.46 -10.22 -10.23
N HIS A 206 6.28 -9.71 -9.32
CA HIS A 206 7.73 -9.83 -9.41
C HIS A 206 8.25 -11.00 -8.54
N PRO A 207 9.00 -11.97 -9.10
CA PRO A 207 9.44 -13.17 -8.38
C PRO A 207 10.51 -12.89 -7.31
N GLY A 208 11.07 -11.68 -7.27
CA GLY A 208 12.08 -11.27 -6.29
C GLY A 208 11.55 -11.01 -4.88
N PHE A 209 10.22 -10.98 -4.68
CA PHE A 209 9.60 -10.69 -3.39
C PHE A 209 8.70 -11.84 -2.93
N ILE A 210 8.88 -12.25 -1.69
CA ILE A 210 8.16 -13.35 -1.06
C ILE A 210 7.46 -12.80 0.18
N THR A 211 6.15 -13.01 0.31
CA THR A 211 5.44 -12.68 1.55
C THR A 211 5.66 -13.79 2.58
N ASP A 212 6.17 -13.42 3.75
CA ASP A 212 6.38 -14.33 4.87
C ASP A 212 5.04 -14.67 5.54
N LYS A 213 4.51 -15.85 5.22
CA LYS A 213 3.27 -16.39 5.80
C LYS A 213 3.41 -16.74 7.29
N SER A 214 4.62 -16.78 7.85
CA SER A 214 4.85 -17.06 9.28
C SER A 214 4.75 -15.80 10.15
N SER A 215 4.80 -14.62 9.53
CA SER A 215 4.62 -13.35 10.24
C SER A 215 3.14 -13.15 10.60
N LYS A 216 2.71 -13.73 11.73
CA LYS A 216 1.49 -13.33 12.46
C LYS A 216 1.66 -11.97 13.16
N LEU A 217 2.38 -11.06 12.53
CA LEU A 217 2.42 -9.67 12.93
C LEU A 217 1.43 -8.98 11.99
N PHE A 218 0.25 -8.70 12.54
CA PHE A 218 -0.95 -8.07 11.98
C PHE A 218 -2.02 -9.00 11.42
#